data_AF-A0A8H5JM07-F1
#
_entry.id   AF-A0A8H5JM07-F1
#
_cell.length_a   1.000
_cell.length_b   1.000
_cell.length_c   1.000
_cell.angle_alpha   90.00
_cell.angle_beta   90.00
_cell.angle_gamma   90.00
#
_symmetry.space_group_name_H-M   'P 1'
#
loop_
_entity.id
_entity.type
_entity.pdbx_description
1 polymer ?
#
loop_
_entity_poly.entity_id
_entity_poly.type
_entity_poly.pdbx_seq_one_letter_code
_entity_poly.pdbx_strand_id
1 'polypeptide(L)'
;MIVFLELTASYGQLELNTTADTTKFYRMPKSAASYRWEEGFSAEQHLSYIQDALNAYTNNGARAPPAETDILYIATTRNNDKMTRSLGSSFSVSTRDGKLVSRRAVTFGADPYISWGYKAVNHETGHSMCLPDYYPNTPDLPTGYYTG
;
A
#
# COMPACT_ATOMS: atom_id res chain seq x y z
N MET A 1 6.26 -11.99 -1.17
CA MET A 1 6.06 -12.89 -2.30
C MET A 1 4.55 -13.09 -2.49
N ILE A 2 3.94 -12.28 -3.36
CA ILE A 2 2.50 -12.29 -3.68
C ILE A 2 2.32 -13.17 -4.94
N VAL A 3 2.70 -14.44 -4.83
CA VAL A 3 2.82 -15.32 -6.02
C VAL A 3 1.48 -15.94 -6.46
N PHE A 4 0.44 -15.84 -5.63
CA PHE A 4 -0.80 -16.59 -5.86
C PHE A 4 -1.75 -15.98 -6.89
N LEU A 5 -1.75 -14.66 -7.09
CA LEU A 5 -2.71 -14.02 -7.99
C LEU A 5 -2.24 -14.03 -9.45
N GLU A 6 -0.94 -13.90 -9.69
CA GLU A 6 -0.37 -13.69 -11.01
C GLU A 6 -0.54 -14.91 -11.92
N LEU A 7 -0.01 -16.07 -11.54
CA LEU A 7 0.00 -17.25 -12.41
C LEU A 7 -1.41 -17.77 -12.72
N THR A 8 -2.28 -17.82 -11.72
CA THR A 8 -3.60 -18.44 -11.87
C THR A 8 -4.62 -17.51 -12.51
N ALA A 9 -4.68 -16.23 -12.10
CA ALA A 9 -5.67 -15.30 -12.63
C ALA A 9 -5.33 -14.81 -14.04
N SER A 10 -4.04 -14.68 -14.36
CA SER A 10 -3.59 -14.27 -15.69
C SER A 10 -3.33 -15.43 -16.66
N TYR A 11 -3.48 -16.69 -16.22
CA TYR A 11 -3.04 -17.86 -17.00
C TYR A 11 -1.57 -17.77 -17.44
N GLY A 12 -0.70 -17.31 -16.55
CA GLY A 12 0.74 -17.14 -16.80
C GLY A 12 1.11 -16.00 -17.74
N GLN A 13 0.22 -15.03 -17.98
CA GLN A 13 0.47 -13.88 -18.85
C GLN A 13 0.98 -12.63 -18.10
N LEU A 14 0.97 -12.67 -16.77
CA LEU A 14 1.44 -11.58 -15.91
C LEU A 14 2.44 -12.11 -14.89
N GLU A 15 3.53 -11.35 -14.71
CA GLU A 15 4.55 -11.55 -13.67
C GLU A 15 4.86 -10.21 -13.02
N LEU A 16 4.87 -10.15 -11.68
CA LEU A 16 5.39 -9.02 -10.93
C LEU A 16 6.84 -9.29 -10.51
N ASN A 17 7.76 -8.55 -11.11
CA ASN A 17 9.14 -8.52 -10.67
C ASN A 17 9.26 -7.70 -9.37
N THR A 18 9.29 -8.39 -8.24
CA THR A 18 9.26 -7.76 -6.91
C THR A 18 10.63 -7.74 -6.25
N THR A 19 11.04 -6.58 -5.77
CA THR A 19 12.19 -6.41 -4.87
C THR A 19 11.70 -5.86 -3.54
N ALA A 20 12.14 -6.45 -2.43
CA ALA A 20 11.75 -6.02 -1.10
C ALA A 20 12.96 -5.88 -0.17
N ASP A 21 13.04 -4.75 0.54
CA ASP A 21 13.91 -4.65 1.70
C ASP A 21 13.28 -5.41 2.87
N THR A 22 13.89 -6.53 3.24
CA THR A 22 13.46 -7.39 4.36
C THR A 22 14.37 -7.27 5.58
N THR A 23 15.34 -6.34 5.56
CA THR A 23 16.35 -6.23 6.61
C THR A 23 15.77 -5.74 7.94
N LYS A 24 14.75 -4.87 7.88
CA LYS A 24 14.06 -4.33 9.06
C LYS A 24 12.77 -3.61 8.68
N PHE A 25 11.96 -3.30 9.69
CA PHE A 25 10.89 -2.31 9.57
C PHE A 25 11.40 -0.90 9.88
N TYR A 26 10.85 0.09 9.17
CA TYR A 26 11.16 1.51 9.38
C TYR A 26 10.07 2.15 10.25
N ARG A 27 10.48 2.87 11.29
CA ARG A 27 9.55 3.53 12.22
C ARG A 27 8.96 4.78 11.56
N MET A 28 7.63 4.83 11.44
CA MET A 28 6.92 6.04 10.99
C MET A 28 7.10 7.19 11.99
N PRO A 29 7.18 8.44 11.53
CA PRO A 29 7.41 9.61 12.39
C PRO A 29 6.19 10.01 13.23
N LYS A 30 4.98 9.56 12.85
CA LYS A 30 3.73 9.86 13.56
C LYS A 30 2.97 8.59 13.93
N SER A 31 2.00 8.71 14.85
CA SER A 31 1.14 7.59 15.25
C SER A 31 0.11 7.27 14.17
N ALA A 32 -0.38 6.03 14.10
CA ALA A 32 -1.46 5.66 13.17
C ALA A 32 -2.71 6.55 13.34
N ALA A 33 -3.08 6.87 14.58
CA ALA A 33 -4.19 7.78 14.89
C ALA A 33 -3.98 9.19 14.31
N SER A 34 -2.74 9.72 14.31
CA SER A 34 -2.46 11.05 13.74
C SER A 34 -2.56 11.10 12.22
N TYR A 35 -2.48 9.94 11.54
CA TYR A 35 -2.79 9.83 10.13
C TYR A 35 -4.29 9.66 9.86
N ARG A 36 -5.12 9.57 10.92
CA ARG A 36 -6.57 9.35 10.86
C ARG A 36 -6.97 8.05 10.13
N TRP A 37 -6.18 7.00 10.35
CA TRP A 37 -6.33 5.72 9.65
C TRP A 37 -7.73 5.10 9.76
N GLU A 38 -8.39 5.24 10.91
CA GLU A 38 -9.74 4.69 11.15
C GLU A 38 -10.87 5.55 10.56
N GLU A 39 -10.59 6.81 10.18
CA GLU A 39 -11.62 7.79 9.78
C GLU A 39 -11.79 7.90 8.25
N GLY A 40 -11.03 7.09 7.50
CA GLY A 40 -10.93 7.20 6.05
C GLY A 40 -9.78 8.10 5.61
N PHE A 41 -9.17 7.75 4.50
CA PHE A 41 -8.01 8.42 3.94
C PHE A 41 -8.42 9.25 2.72
N SER A 42 -8.18 10.56 2.75
CA SER A 42 -8.13 11.35 1.52
C SER A 42 -6.87 11.00 0.71
N ALA A 43 -6.86 11.33 -0.58
CA ALA A 43 -5.68 11.13 -1.42
C ALA A 43 -4.45 11.88 -0.86
N GLU A 44 -4.64 13.07 -0.31
CA GLU A 44 -3.59 13.89 0.30
C GLU A 44 -3.05 13.25 1.57
N GLN A 45 -3.92 12.66 2.40
CA GLN A 45 -3.49 11.91 3.58
C GLN A 45 -2.67 10.68 3.18
N HIS A 46 -3.10 9.98 2.11
CA HIS A 46 -2.38 8.80 1.59
C HIS A 46 -1.00 9.17 1.09
N LEU A 47 -0.92 10.23 0.30
CA LEU A 47 0.35 10.77 -0.17
C LEU A 47 1.24 11.20 1.00
N SER A 48 0.68 11.86 2.03
CA SER A 48 1.46 12.25 3.21
C SER A 48 2.03 11.04 3.95
N TYR A 49 1.26 9.97 4.12
CA TYR A 49 1.73 8.72 4.71
C TYR A 49 2.86 8.09 3.87
N ILE A 50 2.67 8.00 2.55
CA ILE A 50 3.66 7.45 1.61
C ILE A 50 4.97 8.25 1.67
N GLN A 51 4.90 9.58 1.66
CA GLN A 51 6.09 10.42 1.76
C GLN A 51 6.82 10.27 3.10
N ASP A 52 6.08 10.13 4.20
CA ASP A 52 6.69 9.86 5.50
C ASP A 52 7.37 8.48 5.54
N ALA A 53 6.79 7.47 4.88
CA ALA A 53 7.40 6.15 4.73
C ALA A 53 8.66 6.18 3.88
N LEU A 54 8.66 6.90 2.76
CA LEU A 54 9.85 7.12 1.92
C LEU A 54 10.96 7.87 2.69
N ASN A 55 10.61 8.87 3.48
CA ASN A 55 11.57 9.56 4.33
C ASN A 55 12.14 8.62 5.41
N ALA A 56 11.31 7.77 6.02
CA ALA A 56 11.78 6.80 7.00
C ALA A 56 12.74 5.78 6.36
N TYR A 57 12.43 5.28 5.17
CA TYR A 57 13.28 4.37 4.39
C TYR A 57 14.62 5.03 4.00
N THR A 58 14.56 6.24 3.44
CA THR A 58 15.74 6.99 2.99
C THR A 58 16.54 7.61 4.14
N ASN A 59 16.09 7.49 5.39
CA ASN A 59 16.64 8.21 6.53
C ASN A 59 16.73 9.73 6.25
N ASN A 60 15.59 10.33 5.89
CA ASN A 60 15.45 11.73 5.51
C ASN A 60 16.44 12.16 4.41
N GLY A 61 16.62 11.32 3.38
CA GLY A 61 17.50 11.60 2.24
C GLY A 61 18.97 11.22 2.44
N ALA A 62 19.37 10.70 3.60
CA ALA A 62 20.75 10.20 3.82
C ALA A 62 21.07 8.92 3.03
N ARG A 63 20.05 8.25 2.48
CA ARG A 63 20.17 7.07 1.61
C ARG A 63 19.39 7.31 0.33
N ALA A 64 19.82 6.67 -0.75
CA ALA A 64 19.10 6.72 -2.01
C ALA A 64 17.66 6.20 -1.84
N PRO A 65 16.67 6.81 -2.51
CA PRO A 65 15.33 6.22 -2.59
C PRO A 65 15.37 4.88 -3.33
N PRO A 66 14.28 4.08 -3.24
CA PRO A 66 14.14 2.89 -4.06
C PRO A 66 14.33 3.21 -5.55
N ALA A 67 14.69 2.19 -6.34
CA ALA A 67 14.65 2.31 -7.78
C ALA A 67 13.24 2.67 -8.25
N GLU A 68 13.14 3.41 -9.36
CA GLU A 68 11.85 3.72 -9.97
C GLU A 68 11.12 2.41 -10.32
N THR A 69 9.84 2.32 -9.98
CA THR A 69 9.02 1.12 -10.15
C THR A 69 7.60 1.49 -10.62
N ASP A 70 6.88 0.55 -11.21
CA ASP A 70 5.47 0.78 -11.53
C ASP A 70 4.62 0.87 -10.26
N ILE A 71 4.88 0.02 -9.26
CA ILE A 71 4.10 -0.08 -8.02
C ILE A 71 5.02 -0.10 -6.81
N LEU A 72 4.90 0.91 -5.94
CA LEU A 72 5.55 0.92 -4.63
C LEU A 72 4.68 0.21 -3.59
N TYR A 73 5.18 -0.86 -3.00
CA TYR A 73 4.51 -1.58 -1.92
C TYR A 73 5.02 -1.12 -0.55
N ILE A 74 4.12 -0.64 0.31
CA ILE A 74 4.41 -0.24 1.69
C ILE A 74 3.72 -1.21 2.64
N ALA A 75 4.49 -2.14 3.20
CA ALA A 75 4.00 -3.16 4.12
C ALA A 75 4.13 -2.70 5.58
N THR A 76 3.06 -2.85 6.34
CA THR A 76 3.10 -2.69 7.81
C THR A 76 3.50 -4.01 8.48
N THR A 77 3.71 -4.01 9.80
CA THR A 77 4.02 -5.26 10.53
C THR A 77 2.76 -6.09 10.74
N ARG A 78 2.91 -7.43 10.79
CA ARG A 78 1.81 -8.36 11.09
C ARG A 78 1.03 -8.05 12.38
N ASN A 79 1.70 -7.50 13.39
CA ASN A 79 1.12 -7.20 14.69
C ASN A 79 0.57 -5.77 14.80
N ASN A 80 0.36 -5.06 13.68
CA ASN A 80 -0.17 -3.70 13.70
C ASN A 80 -1.70 -3.72 13.72
N ASP A 81 -2.28 -3.60 14.91
CA ASP A 81 -3.73 -3.57 15.13
C ASP A 81 -4.40 -2.25 14.71
N LYS A 82 -3.61 -1.24 14.32
CA LYS A 82 -4.11 0.09 13.91
C LYS A 82 -4.21 0.28 12.40
N MET A 83 -3.73 -0.69 11.61
CA MET A 83 -3.75 -0.63 10.16
C MET A 83 -4.82 -1.58 9.65
N THR A 84 -6.07 -1.16 9.82
CA THR A 84 -7.29 -1.97 9.63
C THR A 84 -7.72 -2.13 8.16
N ARG A 85 -6.98 -1.50 7.23
CA ARG A 85 -7.31 -1.46 5.80
C ARG A 85 -6.05 -1.39 4.92
N SER A 86 -6.23 -1.63 3.63
CA SER A 86 -5.23 -1.42 2.59
C SER A 86 -5.72 -0.36 1.61
N LEU A 87 -4.79 0.29 0.91
CA LEU A 87 -5.09 1.41 0.01
C LEU A 87 -4.17 1.40 -1.20
N GLY A 88 -4.74 1.39 -2.40
CA GLY A 88 -4.10 1.71 -3.66
C GLY A 88 -4.17 3.21 -3.97
N SER A 89 -3.09 3.78 -4.49
CA SER A 89 -3.08 5.17 -4.95
C SER A 89 -3.63 5.28 -6.38
N SER A 90 -4.27 6.40 -6.68
CA SER A 90 -4.61 6.84 -8.05
C SER A 90 -3.57 7.80 -8.63
N PHE A 91 -2.51 8.09 -7.88
CA PHE A 91 -1.48 9.08 -8.18
C PHE A 91 -0.07 8.47 -8.14
N SER A 92 0.85 9.11 -8.88
CA SER A 92 2.28 8.82 -8.82
C SER A 92 2.90 9.33 -7.53
N VAL A 93 3.98 8.69 -7.12
CA VAL A 93 4.73 8.99 -5.91
C VAL A 93 6.12 9.46 -6.30
N SER A 94 6.48 10.65 -5.82
CA SER A 94 7.84 11.17 -5.85
C SER A 94 8.36 11.38 -4.44
N THR A 95 9.67 11.36 -4.28
CA THR A 95 10.33 11.90 -3.09
C THR A 95 10.01 13.39 -2.94
N ARG A 96 10.26 13.95 -1.74
CA ARG A 96 9.98 15.36 -1.44
C ARG A 96 10.80 16.36 -2.27
N ASP A 97 11.97 15.95 -2.76
CA ASP A 97 12.83 16.66 -3.70
C ASP A 97 12.45 16.42 -5.18
N GLY A 98 11.34 15.71 -5.45
CA GLY A 98 10.73 15.61 -6.77
C GLY A 98 11.19 14.43 -7.64
N LYS A 99 12.06 13.54 -7.14
CA LYS A 99 12.46 12.34 -7.87
C LYS A 99 11.31 11.33 -7.90
N LEU A 100 10.90 10.91 -9.09
CA LEU A 100 9.89 9.86 -9.27
C LEU A 100 10.35 8.56 -8.61
N VAL A 101 9.46 7.95 -7.84
CA VAL A 101 9.67 6.63 -7.21
C VAL A 101 8.73 5.61 -7.80
N SER A 102 7.45 5.94 -7.96
CA SER A 102 6.51 5.03 -8.59
C SER A 102 5.33 5.69 -9.27
N ARG A 103 4.71 4.97 -10.20
CA ARG A 103 3.47 5.40 -10.88
C ARG A 103 2.24 5.16 -10.04
N ARG A 104 2.26 4.12 -9.20
CA ARG A 104 1.23 3.75 -8.23
C ARG A 104 1.87 3.30 -6.92
N ALA A 105 1.10 3.30 -5.85
CA ALA A 105 1.53 2.77 -4.57
C ALA A 105 0.41 1.98 -3.91
N VAL A 106 0.78 0.92 -3.21
CA VAL A 106 -0.13 0.09 -2.41
C VAL A 106 0.40 0.08 -0.99
N THR A 107 -0.36 0.67 -0.07
CA THR A 107 -0.09 0.56 1.36
C THR A 107 -0.98 -0.53 1.92
N PHE A 108 -0.40 -1.53 2.58
CA PHE A 108 -1.18 -2.66 3.09
C PHE A 108 -0.76 -3.11 4.49
N GLY A 109 -1.74 -3.67 5.19
CA GLY A 109 -1.62 -4.17 6.55
C GLY A 109 -2.48 -5.41 6.76
N ALA A 110 -3.35 -5.37 7.77
CA ALA A 110 -4.27 -6.48 8.01
C ALA A 110 -5.17 -6.70 6.77
N ASP A 111 -5.45 -7.96 6.47
CA ASP A 111 -6.46 -8.36 5.49
C ASP A 111 -7.85 -7.98 6.04
N PRO A 112 -8.85 -7.68 5.19
CA PRO A 112 -10.22 -7.33 5.57
C PRO A 112 -10.89 -8.27 6.59
N TYR A 113 -10.38 -9.50 6.78
CA TYR A 113 -10.85 -10.43 7.81
C TYR A 113 -10.05 -10.37 9.13
N ILE A 114 -9.39 -9.24 9.43
CA ILE A 114 -8.56 -9.02 10.63
C ILE A 114 -7.51 -10.12 10.83
N SER A 115 -7.05 -10.70 9.72
CA SER A 115 -5.99 -11.70 9.68
C SER A 115 -4.89 -11.21 8.74
N TRP A 116 -3.67 -11.71 8.90
CA TRP A 116 -2.62 -11.39 7.93
C TRP A 116 -2.79 -12.27 6.70
N GLY A 117 -3.03 -11.66 5.55
CA GLY A 117 -3.38 -12.37 4.33
C GLY A 117 -2.88 -11.64 3.09
N TYR A 118 -3.29 -12.14 1.93
CA TYR A 118 -2.89 -11.63 0.62
C TYR A 118 -4.05 -10.99 -0.15
N LYS A 119 -5.30 -11.08 0.33
CA LYS A 119 -6.47 -10.67 -0.45
C LYS A 119 -6.54 -9.15 -0.60
N ALA A 120 -6.23 -8.41 0.47
CA ALA A 120 -6.22 -6.94 0.43
C ALA A 120 -5.16 -6.41 -0.55
N VAL A 121 -3.93 -6.87 -0.42
CA VAL A 121 -2.84 -6.41 -1.31
C VAL A 121 -3.12 -6.79 -2.77
N ASN A 122 -3.71 -7.96 -3.00
CA ASN A 122 -4.17 -8.40 -4.30
C ASN A 122 -5.24 -7.48 -4.91
N HIS A 123 -6.22 -7.10 -4.10
CA HIS A 123 -7.27 -6.16 -4.47
C HIS A 123 -6.68 -4.80 -4.87
N GLU A 124 -5.84 -4.19 -4.02
CA GLU A 124 -5.21 -2.90 -4.30
C GLU A 124 -4.23 -2.94 -5.47
N THR A 125 -3.60 -4.09 -5.71
CA THR A 125 -2.75 -4.30 -6.89
C THR A 125 -3.60 -4.28 -8.17
N GLY A 126 -4.83 -4.81 -8.14
CA GLY A 126 -5.78 -4.70 -9.25
C GLY A 126 -6.12 -3.26 -9.61
N HIS A 127 -6.31 -2.38 -8.62
CA HIS A 127 -6.52 -0.95 -8.84
C HIS A 127 -5.34 -0.26 -9.52
N SER A 128 -4.12 -0.73 -9.26
CA SER A 128 -2.92 -0.26 -9.96
C SER A 128 -2.91 -0.65 -11.45
N MET A 129 -3.69 -1.66 -11.83
CA MET A 129 -3.93 -2.13 -13.21
C MET A 129 -5.27 -1.64 -13.78
N CYS A 130 -5.88 -0.63 -13.15
CA CYS A 130 -7.14 0.00 -13.58
C CYS A 130 -8.39 -0.91 -13.49
N LEU A 131 -8.37 -1.95 -12.65
CA LEU A 131 -9.58 -2.71 -12.34
C LEU A 131 -10.43 -1.92 -11.32
N PRO A 132 -11.74 -1.72 -11.54
CA PRO A 132 -12.59 -1.01 -10.59
C PRO A 132 -13.13 -1.93 -9.48
N ASP A 133 -13.66 -1.32 -8.43
CA ASP A 133 -14.48 -2.02 -7.44
C ASP A 133 -15.82 -2.43 -8.05
N TYR A 134 -16.18 -3.70 -7.89
CA TYR A 134 -17.45 -4.26 -8.39
C TYR A 134 -18.56 -4.30 -7.34
N TYR A 135 -18.33 -3.73 -6.16
CA TYR A 135 -19.25 -3.77 -5.04
C TYR A 135 -19.88 -2.40 -4.73
N PRO A 136 -21.03 -2.35 -4.03
CA PRO A 136 -21.69 -1.10 -3.70
C PRO A 136 -20.89 -0.28 -2.66
N ASN A 137 -20.53 0.96 -2.97
CA ASN A 137 -20.00 1.90 -1.97
C ASN A 137 -21.15 2.49 -1.14
N THR A 138 -21.43 1.92 0.04
CA THR A 138 -22.50 2.38 0.94
C THR A 138 -21.93 2.84 2.29
N PRO A 139 -22.38 4.00 2.83
CA PRO A 139 -21.69 4.70 3.93
C PRO A 139 -21.78 4.09 5.35
N ASP A 140 -22.42 2.93 5.56
CA ASP A 140 -22.69 2.41 6.91
C ASP A 140 -22.14 0.98 7.16
N LEU A 141 -21.13 0.57 6.41
CA LEU A 141 -20.63 -0.81 6.45
C LEU A 141 -19.30 -0.92 7.20
N PRO A 142 -19.12 -1.97 8.04
CA PRO A 142 -17.91 -2.15 8.84
C PRO A 142 -16.67 -2.38 7.98
N THR A 143 -15.50 -2.15 8.57
CA THR A 143 -14.19 -2.37 7.91
C THR A 143 -14.07 -3.81 7.41
N GLY A 144 -13.78 -3.96 6.11
CA GLY A 144 -13.67 -5.26 5.43
C GLY A 144 -14.91 -5.70 4.64
N TYR A 145 -16.00 -4.93 4.65
CA TYR A 145 -17.24 -5.36 3.99
C TYR A 145 -17.11 -5.54 2.48
N TYR A 146 -16.21 -4.80 1.83
CA TYR A 146 -15.97 -4.95 0.39
C TYR A 146 -14.50 -4.91 -0.09
N THR A 147 -13.57 -4.69 0.85
CA THR A 147 -12.10 -4.76 0.75
C THR A 147 -11.45 -3.58 0.03
N GLY A 148 -10.71 -2.78 0.82
CA GLY A 148 -10.43 -1.36 0.65
C GLY A 148 -10.84 -0.63 1.93
#